data_AF-A0A7W6X8J3-F1
#
_entry.id   AF-A0A7W6X8J3-F1
#
_cell.length_a   1.000
_cell.length_b   1.000
_cell.length_c   1.000
_cell.angle_alpha   90.00
_cell.angle_beta   90.00
_cell.angle_gamma   90.00
#
_symmetry.space_group_name_H-M   'P 1'
#
loop_
_entity.id
_entity.type
_entity.pdbx_description
1 polymer ?
#
loop_
_entity_poly.entity_id
_entity_poly.type
_entity_poly.pdbx_seq_one_letter_code
_entity_poly.pdbx_strand_id
1 'polypeptide(L)' 'MTNIPTSRPQNWLSRATIRIVPIDDSVVAEEQSTIDLYFRWDLIKQKFDATEIIDRSFADAIAKAGP' A
#
# COMPACT_ATOMS: atom_id res chain seq x y z
N MET A 1 9.60 21.96 -14.53
CA MET A 1 10.28 21.24 -13.43
C MET A 1 9.76 21.82 -12.12
N THR A 2 9.33 20.96 -11.20
CA THR A 2 8.57 21.27 -9.97
C THR A 2 9.10 22.49 -9.19
N ASN A 3 8.25 23.48 -8.94
CA ASN A 3 8.55 24.68 -8.13
C ASN A 3 8.51 24.38 -6.62
N ILE A 4 9.17 23.31 -6.20
CA ILE A 4 9.18 22.83 -4.82
C ILE A 4 10.59 22.98 -4.27
N PRO A 5 10.80 23.63 -3.11
CA PRO A 5 12.12 23.69 -2.47
C PRO A 5 12.69 22.30 -2.23
N THR A 6 13.97 22.08 -2.55
CA THR A 6 14.65 20.77 -2.45
C THR A 6 14.56 20.14 -1.05
N SER A 7 14.45 20.96 -0.01
CA SER A 7 14.26 20.49 1.37
C SER A 7 12.95 19.71 1.57
N ARG A 8 11.91 19.95 0.75
CA ARG A 8 10.61 19.26 0.87
C ARG A 8 10.71 17.78 0.47
N PRO A 9 11.23 17.41 -0.72
CA PRO A 9 11.52 16.02 -1.04
C PRO A 9 12.45 15.34 -0.04
N GLN A 10 13.50 16.03 0.41
CA GLN A 10 14.46 15.47 1.39
C GLN A 10 13.78 15.13 2.72
N ASN A 11 12.95 16.03 3.25
CA ASN A 11 12.19 15.78 4.47
C ASN A 11 11.10 14.73 4.31
N TRP A 12 10.60 14.52 3.09
CA TRP A 12 9.68 13.41 2.82
C TRP A 12 10.44 12.08 2.80
N LEU A 13 11.55 12.02 2.05
CA LEU A 13 12.41 10.84 1.96
C LEU A 13 12.94 10.39 3.33
N SER A 14 13.30 11.33 4.21
CA SER A 14 13.81 10.99 5.55
C SER A 14 12.76 10.35 6.48
N ARG A 15 11.46 10.55 6.18
CA ARG A 15 10.35 9.99 6.95
C ARG A 15 9.66 8.81 6.27
N ALA A 16 9.89 8.65 4.97
CA ALA A 16 9.28 7.60 4.18
C ALA A 16 9.86 6.24 4.59
N THR A 17 9.01 5.34 5.08
CA THR A 17 9.38 3.94 5.33
C THR A 17 8.84 3.09 4.19
N ILE A 18 9.53 3.14 3.04
CA ILE A 18 9.12 2.41 1.83
C ILE A 18 9.90 1.11 1.76
N ARG A 19 9.19 -0.01 1.60
CA ARG A 19 9.79 -1.33 1.39
C ARG A 19 9.04 -2.01 0.26
N ILE A 20 9.77 -2.74 -0.59
CA ILE A 20 9.18 -3.63 -1.58
C ILE A 20 9.04 -5.00 -0.90
N VAL A 21 7.81 -5.48 -0.77
CA VAL A 21 7.50 -6.77 -0.14
C VAL A 21 6.56 -7.58 -1.03
N PRO A 22 6.57 -8.92 -0.94
CA PRO A 22 5.55 -9.74 -1.56
C PRO A 22 4.16 -9.34 -1.07
N ILE A 23 3.16 -9.47 -1.95
CA ILE A 23 1.76 -9.30 -1.58
C ILE A 23 1.28 -10.62 -0.97
N ASP A 24 1.48 -10.75 0.34
CA ASP A 24 1.06 -11.90 1.15
C ASP A 24 -0.22 -11.61 1.96
N ASP A 25 -0.60 -12.52 2.85
CA ASP A 25 -1.81 -12.38 3.67
C ASP A 25 -1.77 -11.17 4.61
N SER A 26 -0.58 -10.71 5.01
CA SER A 26 -0.46 -9.51 5.86
C SER A 26 -0.85 -8.25 5.10
N VAL A 27 -0.40 -8.13 3.85
CA VAL A 27 -0.75 -7.01 2.96
C VAL A 27 -2.26 -6.98 2.70
N VAL A 28 -2.88 -8.15 2.52
CA VAL A 28 -4.33 -8.24 2.31
C VAL A 28 -5.11 -7.88 3.57
N ALA A 29 -4.63 -8.27 4.76
CA ALA A 29 -5.26 -7.88 6.02
C ALA A 29 -5.17 -6.37 6.28
N GLU A 30 -4.05 -5.74 5.92
CA GLU A 30 -3.88 -4.28 6.00
C GLU A 30 -4.82 -3.55 5.04
N GLU A 31 -4.96 -4.03 3.81
CA GLU A 31 -5.91 -3.45 2.85
C GLU A 31 -7.36 -3.61 3.32
N GLN A 32 -7.73 -4.79 3.84
CA GLN A 32 -9.08 -5.00 4.37
C GLN A 32 -9.38 -4.04 5.53
N SER A 33 -8.39 -3.76 6.38
CA SER A 33 -8.52 -2.78 7.46
C SER A 33 -8.76 -1.37 6.93
N THR A 34 -8.16 -1.01 5.80
CA THR A 34 -8.36 0.28 5.12
C THR A 34 -9.74 0.37 4.48
N ILE A 35 -10.19 -0.68 3.78
CA ILE A 35 -11.55 -0.79 3.24
C ILE A 35 -12.57 -0.63 4.37
N ASP A 36 -12.38 -1.34 5.48
CA ASP A 36 -13.27 -1.30 6.63
C ASP A 36 -13.30 0.09 7.27
N LEU A 37 -12.16 0.77 7.35
CA LEU A 37 -12.09 2.16 7.81
C LEU A 37 -12.93 3.06 6.90
N TYR A 38 -12.74 2.98 5.58
CA TYR A 38 -13.43 3.87 4.63
C TYR A 38 -14.92 3.60 4.57
N PHE A 39 -15.32 2.33 4.63
CA PHE A 39 -16.72 1.95 4.66
C PHE A 39 -17.40 2.42 5.96
N ARG A 40 -16.73 2.28 7.11
CA ARG A 40 -17.24 2.76 8.41
C ARG A 40 -17.53 4.26 8.42
N TRP A 41 -16.74 5.03 7.69
CA TRP A 41 -16.90 6.48 7.55
C TRP A 41 -17.70 6.90 6.31
N ASP A 42 -18.35 5.95 5.63
CA ASP A 42 -19.19 6.18 4.45
C ASP A 42 -18.45 6.90 3.28
N LEU A 43 -17.11 6.77 3.23
CA LEU A 43 -16.26 7.29 2.16
C LEU A 43 -16.35 6.44 0.90
N ILE A 44 -16.67 5.16 1.05
CA ILE A 44 -17.02 4.23 -0.03
C ILE A 44 -18.40 3.63 0.26
N LYS A 45 -19.20 3.45 -0.79
CA LYS A 45 -20.60 3.02 -0.67
C LYS A 45 -20.77 1.50 -0.67
N GLN A 46 -19.76 0.78 -1.12
CA GLN A 46 -19.74 -0.67 -1.18
C GLN A 46 -18.54 -1.17 -0.38
N LYS A 47 -18.77 -2.20 0.43
CA LYS A 47 -17.69 -2.95 1.06
C LYS A 47 -17.12 -3.95 0.06
N PHE A 48 -15.79 -3.97 -0.05
CA PHE A 48 -15.06 -4.91 -0.90
C PHE A 48 -14.37 -5.98 -0.05
N ASP A 49 -14.13 -7.14 -0.66
CA ASP A 49 -13.18 -8.14 -0.16
C ASP A 49 -11.80 -7.83 -0.75
N ALA A 50 -10.81 -7.61 0.12
CA ALA A 50 -9.44 -7.29 -0.28
C ALA A 50 -8.82 -8.40 -1.15
N THR A 51 -9.23 -9.66 -0.97
CA THR A 51 -8.72 -10.80 -1.75
C THR A 51 -9.15 -10.76 -3.22
N GLU A 52 -10.26 -10.08 -3.53
CA GLU A 52 -10.80 -10.00 -4.89
C GLU A 52 -10.22 -8.84 -5.71
N ILE A 53 -9.61 -7.85 -5.04
CA ILE A 53 -9.08 -6.64 -5.69
C ILE A 53 -7.55 -6.62 -5.77
N ILE A 54 -6.87 -7.37 -4.90
CA ILE A 54 -5.40 -7.42 -4.87
C ILE A 54 -4.89 -8.52 -5.79
N ASP A 55 -4.00 -8.15 -6.72
CA ASP A 55 -3.29 -9.10 -7.57
C ASP A 55 -2.05 -9.66 -6.86
N ARG A 56 -2.10 -10.95 -6.52
CA ARG A 56 -1.00 -11.66 -5.87
C ARG A 56 -0.05 -12.39 -6.84
N SER A 57 -0.28 -12.30 -8.15
CA SER A 57 0.44 -13.09 -9.17
C SER A 57 1.96 -12.87 -9.17
N PHE A 58 2.44 -11.74 -8.65
CA PHE A 58 3.86 -11.40 -8.57
C PHE A 58 4.50 -11.67 -7.20
N ALA A 59 3.75 -12.13 -6.19
CA ALA A 59 4.27 -12.33 -4.84
C ALA A 59 5.49 -13.27 -4.82
N ASP A 60 5.42 -14.37 -5.57
CA ASP A 60 6.53 -15.33 -5.68
C ASP A 60 7.78 -14.74 -6.35
N ALA A 61 7.61 -13.85 -7.32
CA ALA A 61 8.71 -13.20 -8.02
C ALA A 61 9.45 -12.22 -7.09
N ILE A 62 8.70 -11.46 -6.28
CA ILE A 62 9.25 -10.54 -5.28
C ILE A 62 9.92 -11.32 -4.14
N ALA A 63 9.30 -12.41 -3.66
CA ALA A 63 9.85 -13.21 -2.56
C ALA A 63 11.22 -13.82 -2.92
N LYS A 64 11.41 -14.22 -4.18
CA LYS A 64 12.67 -14.78 -4.69
C LYS A 64 13.76 -13.73 -4.93
N ALA A 65 13.38 -12.46 -5.12
CA ALA A 65 14.33 -11.38 -5.37
C ALA A 65 15.17 -11.02 -4.12
N GLY A 66 14.69 -11.38 -2.92
CA GLY A 66 15.34 -11.04 -1.65
C GLY A 66 15.25 -9.54 -1.31
N PRO A 67 15.45 -9.15 -0.04
CA PRO A 67 15.53 -7.74 0.36
C PRO A 67 16.81 -7.05 -0.14
#